data_AF-X1DA62-F1
#
_entry.id   AF-X1DA62-F1
#
_cell.length_a   1.000
_cell.length_b   1.000
_cell.length_c   1.000
_cell.angle_alpha   90.00
_cell.angle_beta   90.00
_cell.angle_gamma   90.00
#
_symmetry.space_group_name_H-M   'P 1'
#
loop_
_entity.id
_entity.type
_entity.pdbx_description
1 polymer ?
#
loop_
_entity_poly.entity_id
_entity_poly.type
_entity_poly.pdbx_seq_one_letter_code
_entity_poly.pdbx_strand_id
1 'polypeptide(L)'
;FQAEIKTEQGVDLTSEKFDQHRALISSASDYQTSQLLGSNMREAGIEAFLYYSARDPQQGKNIGLFTPNAFAEKSPLTKSWQTWQCNATDNTVEFIRQSVSKRKIITYNIKDFLVNGSLPQPAH
;
A
#
# COMPACT_ATOMS: atom_id res chain seq x y z
N PHE A 1 -3.10 7.26 -11.24
CA PHE A 1 -2.54 8.18 -10.24
C PHE A 1 -1.02 8.10 -10.34
N GLN A 2 -0.34 9.24 -10.22
CA GLN A 2 1.12 9.33 -10.18
C GLN A 2 1.47 10.48 -9.23
N ALA A 3 2.42 10.25 -8.34
CA ALA A 3 3.00 11.25 -7.46
C ALA A 3 4.50 10.99 -7.37
N GLU A 4 5.27 12.07 -7.31
CA GLU A 4 6.71 12.00 -7.04
C GLU A 4 6.94 12.24 -5.55
N ILE A 5 7.76 11.38 -4.95
CA ILE A 5 8.09 11.43 -3.54
C ILE A 5 9.57 11.80 -3.42
N LYS A 6 9.88 12.81 -2.60
CA LYS A 6 11.23 13.27 -2.30
C LYS A 6 11.33 13.54 -0.81
N THR A 7 12.27 12.89 -0.15
CA THR A 7 12.55 13.06 1.27
C THR A 7 14.03 12.80 1.54
N GLU A 8 14.57 13.45 2.56
CA GLU A 8 15.89 13.15 3.13
C GLU A 8 15.79 12.12 4.27
N GLN A 9 14.60 11.96 4.85
CA GLN A 9 14.31 11.13 6.01
C GLN A 9 13.42 9.95 5.61
N GLY A 10 13.96 9.09 4.73
CA GLY A 10 13.27 7.92 4.20
C GLY A 10 13.77 6.59 4.77
N VAL A 11 12.89 5.59 4.86
CA VAL A 11 13.27 4.20 5.22
C VAL A 11 12.81 3.21 4.14
N ASP A 12 13.72 2.37 3.66
CA ASP A 12 13.37 1.26 2.77
C ASP A 12 13.27 -0.06 3.55
N LEU A 13 12.06 -0.40 4.01
CA LEU A 13 11.77 -1.69 4.66
C LEU A 13 11.75 -2.87 3.67
N THR A 14 11.96 -2.61 2.38
CA THR A 14 12.10 -3.64 1.34
C THR A 14 13.54 -4.00 1.03
N SER A 15 14.50 -3.36 1.72
CA SER A 15 15.92 -3.69 1.63
C SER A 15 16.26 -4.98 2.38
N GLU A 16 17.35 -5.63 1.97
CA GLU A 16 17.80 -6.93 2.51
C GLU A 16 17.99 -6.94 4.03
N LYS A 17 18.27 -5.78 4.63
CA LYS A 17 18.42 -5.60 6.08
C LYS A 17 17.15 -5.99 6.86
N PHE A 18 15.98 -5.91 6.23
CA PHE A 18 14.69 -6.18 6.85
C PHE A 18 14.10 -7.52 6.42
N ASP A 19 14.79 -8.30 5.58
CA ASP A 19 14.25 -9.56 5.05
C ASP A 19 13.88 -10.56 6.14
N GLN A 20 14.70 -10.64 7.19
CA GLN A 20 14.44 -11.51 8.35
C GLN A 20 13.16 -11.12 9.11
N HIS A 21 12.74 -9.86 9.01
CA HIS A 21 11.55 -9.34 9.67
C HIS A 21 10.36 -9.15 8.72
N ARG A 22 10.53 -9.46 7.43
CA ARG A 22 9.53 -9.19 6.38
C ARG A 22 8.15 -9.75 6.72
N ALA A 23 8.09 -11.00 7.20
CA ALA A 23 6.82 -11.65 7.56
C ALA A 23 6.09 -10.94 8.71
N LEU A 24 6.83 -10.34 9.65
CA LEU A 24 6.26 -9.59 10.78
C LEU A 24 5.85 -8.18 10.36
N ILE A 25 6.67 -7.52 9.53
CA ILE A 25 6.39 -6.16 9.01
C ILE A 25 5.18 -6.17 8.07
N SER A 26 5.06 -7.19 7.22
CA SER A 26 4.02 -7.32 6.19
C SER A 26 3.03 -8.44 6.50
N SER A 27 2.68 -8.62 7.77
CA SER A 27 1.68 -9.62 8.18
C SER A 27 0.28 -9.22 7.71
N ALA A 28 -0.46 -10.19 7.17
CA ALA A 28 -1.82 -9.99 6.68
C ALA A 28 -2.89 -9.95 7.78
N SER A 29 -2.53 -10.32 9.02
CA SER A 29 -3.48 -10.54 10.12
C SER A 29 -3.02 -10.07 11.49
N ASP A 30 -1.71 -9.90 11.71
CA ASP A 30 -1.14 -9.37 12.95
C ASP A 30 -0.41 -8.06 12.67
N TYR A 31 -0.98 -6.97 13.14
CA TYR A 31 -0.48 -5.63 12.86
C TYR A 31 0.43 -5.09 13.96
N GLN A 32 0.63 -5.78 15.07
CA GLN A 32 1.34 -5.26 16.24
C GLN A 32 2.76 -4.77 15.90
N THR A 33 3.53 -5.60 15.17
CA THR A 33 4.90 -5.25 14.77
C THR A 33 4.90 -4.04 13.82
N SER A 34 4.02 -4.06 12.81
CA SER A 34 3.94 -2.98 11.81
C SER A 34 3.48 -1.64 12.42
N GLN A 35 2.55 -1.68 13.38
CA GLN A 35 2.04 -0.51 14.08
C GLN A 35 3.11 0.08 15.01
N LEU A 36 3.77 -0.76 15.81
CA LEU A 36 4.86 -0.33 16.68
C LEU A 36 6.01 0.27 15.85
N LEU A 37 6.42 -0.40 14.77
CA LEU A 37 7.43 0.11 13.85
C LEU A 37 7.00 1.44 13.24
N GLY A 38 5.74 1.57 12.82
CA GLY A 38 5.18 2.82 12.30
C GLY A 38 5.22 3.96 13.31
N SER A 39 4.86 3.70 14.57
CA SER A 39 4.97 4.68 15.67
C SER A 39 6.41 5.11 15.89
N ASN A 40 7.34 4.15 15.99
CA ASN A 40 8.76 4.43 16.18
C ASN A 40 9.37 5.23 15.02
N MET A 41 9.01 4.90 13.78
CA MET A 41 9.46 5.66 12.60
C MET A 41 8.95 7.10 12.64
N ARG A 42 7.68 7.30 13.03
CA ARG A 42 7.11 8.65 13.17
C ARG A 42 7.81 9.45 14.26
N GLU A 43 8.07 8.85 15.43
CA GLU A 43 8.81 9.49 16.52
C GLU A 43 10.26 9.81 16.14
N ALA A 44 10.90 8.98 15.31
CA ALA A 44 12.23 9.21 14.76
C ALA A 44 12.26 10.27 13.64
N GLY A 45 11.12 10.86 13.27
CA GLY A 45 11.04 11.90 12.25
C GLY A 45 11.16 11.37 10.81
N ILE A 46 10.88 10.09 10.57
CA ILE A 46 10.78 9.54 9.22
C ILE A 46 9.58 10.16 8.51
N GLU A 47 9.76 10.54 7.24
CA GLU A 47 8.75 11.21 6.45
C GLU A 47 8.06 10.28 5.46
N ALA A 48 8.82 9.35 4.87
CA ALA A 48 8.31 8.35 3.93
C ALA A 48 9.02 7.00 4.09
N PHE A 49 8.33 5.93 3.72
CA PHE A 49 8.88 4.58 3.81
C PHE A 49 8.35 3.65 2.71
N LEU A 50 9.19 2.74 2.23
CA LEU A 50 8.79 1.63 1.37
C LEU A 50 8.53 0.39 2.20
N TYR A 51 7.52 -0.39 1.81
CA TYR A 51 7.19 -1.66 2.47
C TYR A 51 6.56 -2.65 1.47
N TYR A 52 6.63 -3.94 1.77
CA TYR A 52 5.94 -4.95 0.98
C TYR A 52 4.46 -5.01 1.34
N SER A 53 3.60 -5.14 0.33
CA SER A 53 2.17 -5.36 0.54
C SER A 53 1.95 -6.66 1.32
N ALA A 54 1.17 -6.57 2.40
CA ALA A 54 0.80 -7.74 3.20
C ALA A 54 -0.18 -8.69 2.50
N ARG A 55 -0.80 -8.25 1.39
CA ARG A 55 -1.93 -8.96 0.74
C ARG A 55 -1.72 -9.22 -0.74
N ASP A 56 -0.63 -8.72 -1.33
CA ASP A 56 -0.32 -9.00 -2.73
C ASP A 56 0.49 -10.31 -2.80
N PRO A 57 -0.02 -11.37 -3.45
CA PRO A 57 0.73 -12.61 -3.64
C PRO A 57 2.04 -12.41 -4.40
N GLN A 58 2.14 -11.38 -5.23
CA GLN A 58 3.36 -11.02 -5.96
C GLN A 58 4.32 -10.16 -5.14
N GLN A 59 3.97 -9.83 -3.89
CA GLN A 59 4.77 -9.01 -2.99
C GLN A 59 5.12 -7.65 -3.60
N GLY A 60 4.12 -6.97 -4.17
CA GLY A 60 4.28 -5.60 -4.64
C GLY A 60 4.76 -4.66 -3.53
N LYS A 61 5.57 -3.67 -3.91
CA LYS A 61 6.04 -2.63 -3.00
C LYS A 61 5.02 -1.50 -2.94
N ASN A 62 4.78 -1.01 -1.74
CA ASN A 62 4.00 0.18 -1.45
C ASN A 62 4.90 1.27 -0.88
N ILE A 63 4.43 2.51 -0.96
CA ILE A 63 5.04 3.66 -0.31
C ILE A 63 4.04 4.26 0.68
N GLY A 64 4.49 4.52 1.90
CA GLY A 64 3.76 5.21 2.94
C GLY A 64 4.41 6.55 3.24
N LEU A 65 3.60 7.56 3.57
CA LEU A 65 4.06 8.89 3.95
C LEU A 65 3.45 9.24 5.31
N PHE A 66 4.28 9.75 6.23
CA PHE A 66 3.83 10.31 7.51
C PHE A 66 3.57 11.81 7.44
N THR A 67 4.12 12.49 6.44
CA THR A 67 3.93 13.93 6.21
C THR A 67 3.70 14.21 4.73
N PRO A 68 2.82 15.17 4.37
CA PRO A 68 2.66 15.62 2.99
C PRO A 68 3.91 16.32 2.44
N ASN A 69 4.85 16.75 3.29
CA ASN A 69 6.07 17.42 2.84
C ASN A 69 6.99 16.52 1.99
N ALA A 70 6.82 15.19 2.09
CA ALA A 70 7.56 14.24 1.27
C ALA A 70 7.04 14.16 -0.17
N PHE A 71 5.91 14.79 -0.51
CA PHE A 71 5.54 14.96 -1.91
C PHE A 71 6.47 16.00 -2.56
N ALA A 72 7.09 15.63 -3.69
CA ALA A 72 7.94 16.56 -4.43
C ALA A 72 7.15 17.73 -5.05
N GLU A 73 5.88 17.48 -5.36
CA GLU A 73 4.96 18.44 -5.97
C GLU A 73 3.77 18.74 -5.05
N LYS A 74 3.37 20.01 -4.98
CA LYS A 74 2.26 20.46 -4.12
C LYS A 74 0.88 20.23 -4.74
N SER A 75 0.82 19.86 -6.02
CA SER A 75 -0.43 19.55 -6.70
C SER A 75 -0.29 18.27 -7.52
N PRO A 76 -1.38 17.50 -7.69
CA PRO A 76 -1.37 16.34 -8.56
C PRO A 76 -0.98 16.76 -9.97
N LEU A 77 -0.09 16.00 -10.62
CA LEU A 77 0.25 16.22 -12.01
C LEU A 77 -1.04 16.20 -12.83
N THR A 78 -1.46 17.33 -13.39
CA THR A 78 -2.80 17.55 -13.99
C THR A 78 -3.16 16.55 -15.09
N LYS A 79 -2.17 15.86 -15.68
CA LYS A 79 -2.33 14.79 -16.67
C LYS A 79 -2.64 13.40 -16.05
N SER A 80 -2.78 13.28 -14.73
CA SER A 80 -2.86 11.99 -14.02
C SER A 80 -4.24 11.63 -13.48
N TRP A 81 -5.25 12.48 -13.70
CA TRP A 81 -6.65 12.20 -13.31
C TRP A 81 -7.19 10.99 -14.09
N GLN A 82 -7.86 10.10 -13.37
CA GLN A 82 -8.42 8.88 -13.92
C GLN A 82 -9.78 8.63 -13.27
N THR A 83 -10.78 8.32 -14.09
CA THR A 83 -12.08 7.87 -13.59
C THR A 83 -12.06 6.35 -13.48
N TRP A 84 -12.45 5.86 -12.31
CA TRP A 84 -12.53 4.42 -12.02
C TRP A 84 -13.94 4.09 -11.52
N GLN A 85 -14.48 2.98 -12.02
CA GLN A 85 -15.68 2.35 -11.49
C GLN A 85 -15.26 1.17 -10.61
N CYS A 86 -15.91 1.02 -9.46
CA CYS A 86 -15.72 -0.10 -8.55
C CYS A 86 -16.99 -0.93 -8.49
N ASN A 87 -16.91 -2.22 -8.81
CA ASN A 87 -17.99 -3.18 -8.68
C ASN A 87 -17.59 -4.22 -7.63
N ALA A 88 -18.45 -4.49 -6.65
CA ALA A 88 -18.21 -5.48 -5.61
C ALA A 88 -19.30 -6.56 -5.64
N THR A 89 -18.89 -7.81 -5.46
CA THR A 89 -19.74 -8.99 -5.26
C THR A 89 -19.26 -9.72 -4.00
N ASP A 90 -19.94 -10.80 -3.62
CA ASP A 90 -19.54 -11.64 -2.48
C ASP A 90 -18.15 -12.28 -2.67
N ASN A 91 -17.68 -12.40 -3.92
CA ASN A 91 -16.44 -13.10 -4.24
C ASN A 91 -15.34 -12.20 -4.80
N THR A 92 -15.68 -11.03 -5.34
CA THR A 92 -14.72 -10.19 -6.06
C THR A 92 -14.96 -8.71 -5.86
N VAL A 93 -13.86 -7.95 -5.95
CA VAL A 93 -13.88 -6.50 -6.16
C VAL A 93 -13.18 -6.20 -7.48
N GLU A 94 -13.85 -5.51 -8.38
CA GLU A 94 -13.35 -5.14 -9.69
C GLU A 94 -13.26 -3.62 -9.84
N PHE A 95 -12.09 -3.14 -10.22
CA PHE A 95 -11.84 -1.74 -10.58
C PHE A 95 -11.67 -1.63 -12.10
N ILE A 96 -12.53 -0.84 -12.73
CA ILE A 96 -12.52 -0.59 -14.17
C ILE A 96 -12.14 0.86 -14.43
N ARG A 97 -11.02 1.09 -15.12
CA ARG A 97 -10.65 2.42 -15.59
C ARG A 97 -11.52 2.81 -16.76
N GLN A 98 -12.29 3.88 -16.60
CA GLN A 98 -13.04 4.49 -17.69
C GLN A 98 -12.07 5.29 -18.57
N SER A 99 -11.90 4.84 -19.81
CA SER A 99 -11.01 5.46 -20.80
C SER A 99 -11.55 5.19 -22.19
N VAL A 100 -11.45 6.19 -23.07
CA VAL A 100 -11.90 6.11 -24.47
C VAL A 100 -11.03 5.15 -25.30
N SER A 101 -9.76 4.95 -24.93
CA SER A 101 -8.79 4.23 -25.78
C SER A 101 -8.36 2.87 -25.23
N LYS A 102 -8.26 2.68 -23.91
CA LYS A 102 -7.88 1.39 -23.31
C LYS A 102 -8.58 1.16 -21.98
N ARG A 103 -9.52 0.21 -21.96
CA ARG A 103 -10.13 -0.29 -20.73
C ARG A 103 -9.06 -1.07 -19.94
N LYS A 104 -8.83 -0.66 -18.69
CA LYS A 104 -8.03 -1.44 -17.72
C LYS A 104 -8.99 -1.98 -16.67
N ILE A 105 -8.92 -3.27 -16.42
CA ILE A 105 -9.70 -3.96 -15.39
C ILE A 105 -8.71 -4.58 -14.41
N ILE A 106 -8.96 -4.40 -13.12
CA ILE A 106 -8.20 -5.02 -12.04
C ILE A 106 -9.22 -5.72 -11.15
N THR A 107 -9.06 -7.03 -10.96
CA THR A 107 -9.99 -7.85 -10.20
C THR A 107 -9.25 -8.48 -9.03
N TYR A 108 -9.84 -8.38 -7.85
CA TYR A 108 -9.34 -8.98 -6.61
C TYR A 108 -10.33 -10.04 -6.14
N ASN A 109 -9.86 -11.24 -5.83
CA ASN A 109 -10.71 -12.31 -5.32
C ASN A 109 -10.70 -12.31 -3.80
N ILE A 110 -11.85 -12.52 -3.16
CA ILE A 110 -11.94 -12.58 -1.70
C ILE A 110 -10.95 -13.60 -1.09
N LYS A 111 -10.68 -14.71 -1.79
CA LYS A 111 -9.75 -15.75 -1.35
C LYS A 111 -8.32 -15.24 -1.12
N ASP A 112 -7.90 -14.21 -1.85
CA ASP A 112 -6.57 -13.61 -1.72
C ASP A 112 -6.44 -12.78 -0.42
N PHE A 113 -7.56 -12.50 0.24
CA PHE A 113 -7.65 -11.67 1.45
C PHE A 113 -8.03 -12.48 2.69
N LEU A 114 -8.35 -13.77 2.55
CA LEU A 114 -8.67 -14.64 3.67
C LEU A 114 -7.39 -15.13 4.36
N VAL A 115 -7.38 -15.05 5.69
CA VAL A 115 -6.37 -15.68 6.54
C VAL A 115 -7.08 -16.75 7.36
N ASN A 116 -6.62 -18.00 7.25
CA ASN A 116 -7.27 -19.16 7.88
C ASN A 116 -8.78 -19.26 7.56
N GLY A 117 -9.15 -18.95 6.32
CA GLY A 117 -10.53 -19.04 5.82
C GLY A 117 -11.46 -17.90 6.23
N SER A 118 -10.97 -16.89 6.96
CA SER A 118 -11.76 -15.73 7.39
C SER A 118 -11.08 -14.42 6.98
N LEU A 119 -11.86 -13.35 6.78
CA LEU A 119 -11.26 -12.03 6.63
C LEU A 119 -10.64 -11.61 7.97
N PRO A 120 -9.35 -11.24 8.00
CA PRO A 120 -8.70 -10.78 9.23
C PRO A 120 -9.39 -9.50 9.72
N GLN A 121 -9.46 -9.32 11.03
CA GLN A 121 -10.00 -8.08 11.59
C GLN A 121 -9.15 -6.89 11.11
N PRO A 122 -9.78 -5.74 10.84
CA PRO A 122 -9.02 -4.52 10.59
C PRO A 122 -8.14 -4.21 11.80
N ALA A 123 -6.99 -3.60 11.55
CA ALA A 123 -6.09 -3.15 12.61
C ALA A 123 -6.85 -2.18 13.53
N HIS A 124 -6.82 -2.44 14.85
CA HIS A 124 -7.37 -1.59 15.91
C HIS A 124 -6.34 -0.56 16.38
#